data_AF-A0A498LC28-F1
#
_entry.id   AF-A0A498LC28-F1
#
_cell.length_a   1.000
_cell.length_b   1.000
_cell.length_c   1.000
_cell.angle_alpha   90.00
_cell.angle_beta   90.00
_cell.angle_gamma   90.00
#
_symmetry.space_group_name_H-M   'P 1'
#
loop_
_entity.id
_entity.type
_entity.pdbx_description
1 polymer ?
#
loop_
_entity_poly.entity_id
_entity_poly.type
_entity_poly.pdbx_seq_one_letter_code
_entity_poly.pdbx_strand_id
1 'polypeptide(L)'
;MFSSVFVNDDLATSMQPLPAGPSSRIKPSSLLSSLHSSLPRDGAKAGCSKYLATRAYNKTLLIEELLQRYFCEELAERRKVHEEEMKELSNLNQEVPIFVCTMAFPTIPCPLHVFEPRYRLMIRRSMETGTKQFGMCIADELKGFADHGCMLEVRDVKFFPDGRSVVDTIGIARFKVLSHGQRDGYHTAKIEYLEDKKVEGEELTELLKLHDSVYDQALGWFTSLKDDMKNQIISHFGQLPVKDSDPQGNPNGPAWCWWLLAVLPLENKAQLTILTMNALKDRLIAIRRVLIFVTRKRPR
;
A
#
# COMPACT_ATOMS: atom_id res chain seq x y z
N MET A 1 -4.16 -8.56 16.59
CA MET A 1 -4.59 -9.50 15.54
C MET A 1 -4.46 -8.77 14.23
N PHE A 2 -3.40 -9.07 13.48
CA PHE A 2 -3.20 -8.60 12.11
C PHE A 2 -4.35 -9.14 11.25
N SER A 3 -4.77 -8.44 10.19
CA SER A 3 -5.67 -9.02 9.21
C SER A 3 -4.95 -10.17 8.49
N SER A 4 -5.01 -11.36 9.07
CA SER A 4 -4.67 -12.59 8.38
C SER A 4 -5.84 -12.91 7.46
N VAL A 5 -5.71 -12.51 6.20
CA VAL A 5 -6.48 -13.14 5.13
C VAL A 5 -5.44 -13.74 4.21
N PHE A 6 -5.00 -14.96 4.54
CA PHE A 6 -4.56 -16.04 3.65
C PHE A 6 -4.13 -17.22 4.54
N VAL A 7 -5.11 -18.00 5.00
CA VAL A 7 -4.93 -19.44 5.19
C VAL A 7 -6.00 -20.07 4.32
N ASN A 8 -5.57 -20.56 3.16
CA ASN A 8 -6.21 -21.67 2.48
C ASN A 8 -5.06 -22.43 1.80
N ASP A 9 -4.73 -23.57 2.41
CA ASP A 9 -3.89 -24.60 1.83
C ASP A 9 -4.58 -25.22 0.61
N ASP A 10 -3.74 -25.79 -0.26
CA ASP A 10 -4.04 -26.75 -1.32
C ASP A 10 -4.74 -26.25 -2.59
N LEU A 11 -3.92 -25.75 -3.52
CA LEU A 11 -4.08 -26.01 -4.96
C LEU A 11 -2.71 -25.96 -5.64
N ALA A 12 -2.10 -27.14 -5.79
CA ALA A 12 -0.91 -27.33 -6.61
C ALA A 12 -1.22 -26.94 -8.06
N THR A 13 -0.62 -25.85 -8.54
CA THR A 13 -0.66 -25.48 -9.96
C THR A 13 0.61 -25.96 -10.65
N SER A 14 0.42 -26.80 -11.66
CA SER A 14 1.45 -27.41 -12.51
C SER A 14 2.33 -26.36 -13.20
N MET A 15 3.65 -26.54 -13.11
CA MET A 15 4.66 -25.74 -13.80
C MET A 15 4.71 -26.09 -15.29
N GLN A 16 4.37 -25.14 -16.17
CA GLN A 16 4.73 -25.22 -17.59
C GLN A 16 6.16 -24.70 -17.82
N PRO A 17 6.93 -25.31 -18.74
CA PRO A 17 8.31 -24.92 -19.00
C PRO A 17 8.40 -23.64 -19.86
N LEU A 18 9.35 -22.76 -19.51
CA LEU A 18 9.68 -21.54 -20.25
C LEU A 18 10.36 -21.86 -21.60
N PRO A 19 10.09 -21.10 -22.68
CA PRO A 19 10.82 -21.26 -23.94
C PRO A 19 12.24 -20.68 -23.84
N ALA A 20 13.21 -21.42 -24.38
CA ALA A 20 14.61 -21.01 -24.44
C ALA A 20 14.84 -19.92 -25.49
N GLY A 21 15.12 -18.69 -25.03
CA GLY A 21 15.63 -17.57 -25.83
C GLY A 21 17.14 -17.38 -25.65
N PRO A 22 17.82 -16.66 -26.57
CA PRO A 22 19.27 -16.75 -26.73
C PRO A 22 20.05 -16.06 -25.61
N SER A 23 21.22 -16.62 -25.33
CA SER A 23 22.21 -16.23 -24.32
C SER A 23 22.40 -14.70 -24.21
N SER A 24 21.75 -14.08 -23.21
CA SER A 24 21.97 -12.68 -22.86
C SER A 24 22.86 -12.57 -21.63
N ARG A 25 24.08 -12.11 -21.89
CA ARG A 25 25.08 -11.56 -20.97
C ARG A 25 24.48 -11.11 -19.63
N ILE A 26 24.89 -11.77 -18.54
CA ILE A 26 24.54 -11.45 -17.15
C ILE A 26 24.84 -9.96 -16.89
N LYS A 27 23.82 -9.17 -16.53
CA LYS A 27 23.99 -7.76 -16.18
C LYS A 27 24.69 -7.66 -14.81
N PRO A 28 25.71 -6.80 -14.62
CA PRO A 28 26.51 -6.71 -13.38
C PRO A 28 25.74 -6.19 -12.15
N SER A 29 24.47 -5.79 -12.27
CA SER A 29 23.65 -5.36 -11.13
C SER A 29 23.41 -6.48 -10.10
N SER A 30 23.50 -7.75 -10.53
CA SER A 30 23.47 -8.89 -9.61
C SER A 30 24.78 -9.08 -8.84
N LEU A 31 25.91 -8.49 -9.26
CA LEU A 31 27.20 -8.66 -8.58
C LEU A 31 27.35 -7.78 -7.32
N LEU A 32 26.60 -6.67 -7.21
CA LEU A 32 26.56 -5.89 -5.98
C LEU A 32 25.64 -6.49 -4.90
N SER A 33 24.67 -7.34 -5.29
CA SER A 33 24.06 -8.27 -4.32
C SER A 33 24.96 -9.47 -4.00
N SER A 34 26.00 -9.73 -4.78
CA SER A 34 26.92 -10.87 -4.59
C SER A 34 28.24 -10.52 -3.91
N LEU A 35 28.51 -9.26 -3.57
CA LEU A 35 29.54 -8.91 -2.58
C LEU A 35 29.03 -9.16 -1.15
N HIS A 36 28.41 -10.32 -0.93
CA HIS A 36 28.29 -10.90 0.40
C HIS A 36 29.65 -11.51 0.73
N SER A 37 30.30 -10.99 1.77
CA SER A 37 31.55 -11.52 2.29
C SER A 37 31.42 -13.03 2.52
N SER A 38 32.07 -13.82 1.69
CA SER A 38 32.40 -15.20 2.01
C SER A 38 33.36 -15.19 3.19
N LEU A 39 32.97 -15.76 4.33
CA LEU A 39 33.83 -16.39 5.36
C LEU A 39 32.96 -16.92 6.53
N PRO A 40 33.42 -17.93 7.28
CA PRO A 40 33.52 -19.35 6.98
C PRO A 40 32.30 -20.15 7.52
N ARG A 41 32.25 -21.46 7.17
CA ARG A 41 31.30 -22.43 7.73
C ARG A 41 31.50 -22.58 9.24
N ASP A 42 30.37 -22.82 9.91
CA ASP A 42 30.18 -23.25 11.30
C ASP A 42 30.36 -22.17 12.39
N GLY A 43 29.22 -21.56 12.80
CA GLY A 43 29.10 -20.84 14.08
C GLY A 43 28.25 -19.55 14.09
N ALA A 44 27.99 -18.90 12.94
CA ALA A 44 27.54 -17.49 12.91
C ALA A 44 26.03 -17.22 12.69
N LYS A 45 25.12 -18.17 12.97
CA LYS A 45 23.68 -17.96 12.71
C LYS A 45 23.03 -16.92 13.64
N ALA A 46 23.52 -16.75 14.87
CA ALA A 46 22.91 -15.84 15.85
C ALA A 46 23.26 -14.36 15.64
N GLY A 47 24.44 -14.07 15.07
CA GLY A 47 24.90 -12.69 14.83
C GLY A 47 24.21 -12.06 13.63
N CYS A 48 24.21 -12.74 12.48
CA CYS A 48 23.65 -12.24 11.22
C CYS A 48 22.16 -11.87 11.35
N SER A 49 21.41 -12.67 12.10
CA SER A 49 20.01 -12.44 12.47
C SER A 49 19.77 -11.04 13.08
N LYS A 50 20.61 -10.59 14.01
CA LYS A 50 20.51 -9.24 14.62
C LYS A 50 20.86 -8.10 13.65
N TYR A 51 21.80 -8.32 12.73
CA TYR A 51 22.16 -7.33 11.71
C TYR A 51 21.09 -7.19 10.63
N LEU A 52 20.42 -8.28 10.25
CA LEU A 52 19.28 -8.26 9.33
C LEU A 52 18.10 -7.47 9.91
N ALA A 53 17.87 -7.59 11.22
CA ALA A 53 16.79 -6.86 11.93
C ALA A 53 17.09 -5.37 12.11
N THR A 54 18.35 -4.99 12.38
CA THR A 54 18.74 -3.58 12.56
C THR A 54 19.12 -2.88 11.26
N ARG A 55 19.34 -3.62 10.17
CA ARG A 55 19.83 -3.13 8.87
C ARG A 55 21.05 -2.19 8.98
N ALA A 56 21.91 -2.40 9.97
CA ALA A 56 23.17 -1.68 10.14
C ALA A 56 24.22 -2.19 9.13
N TYR A 57 23.92 -2.07 7.83
CA TYR A 57 24.88 -2.28 6.74
C TYR A 57 25.75 -1.05 6.58
N ASN A 58 26.48 -0.70 7.63
CA ASN A 58 27.36 0.45 7.57
C ASN A 58 28.61 0.04 6.78
N LYS A 59 28.88 0.77 5.69
CA LYS A 59 30.19 0.72 5.05
C LYS A 59 31.22 1.11 6.11
N THR A 60 32.26 0.32 6.26
CA THR A 60 33.35 0.67 7.17
C THR A 60 34.22 1.73 6.52
N LEU A 61 34.76 2.65 7.32
CA LEU A 61 35.67 3.70 6.84
C LEU A 61 36.81 3.12 5.98
N LEU A 62 37.36 1.99 6.41
CA LEU A 62 38.40 1.28 5.66
C LEU A 62 37.95 0.84 4.25
N ILE A 63 36.73 0.31 4.11
CA ILE A 63 36.22 -0.11 2.79
C ILE A 63 35.96 1.11 1.92
N GLU A 64 35.47 2.21 2.49
CA GLU A 64 35.27 3.45 1.74
C GLU A 64 36.60 4.03 1.25
N GLU A 65 37.61 4.08 2.11
CA GLU A 65 38.96 4.54 1.75
C GLU A 65 39.61 3.66 0.68
N LEU A 66 39.51 2.34 0.78
CA LEU A 66 40.05 1.42 -0.22
C LEU A 66 39.35 1.56 -1.56
N LEU A 67 38.02 1.65 -1.57
CA LEU A 67 37.27 1.87 -2.80
C LEU A 67 37.62 3.21 -3.44
N GLN A 68 37.74 4.27 -2.64
CA GLN A 68 38.11 5.59 -3.15
C GLN A 68 39.57 5.66 -3.63
N ARG A 69 40.48 4.88 -3.06
CA ARG A 69 41.89 4.88 -3.45
C ARG A 69 42.18 4.04 -4.69
N TYR A 70 41.55 2.87 -4.82
CA TYR A 70 41.87 1.89 -5.86
C TYR A 70 40.82 1.76 -6.96
N PHE A 71 39.58 2.21 -6.71
CA PHE A 71 38.44 2.06 -7.64
C PHE A 71 37.63 3.36 -7.73
N CYS A 72 38.31 4.52 -7.77
CA CYS A 72 37.64 5.82 -7.71
C CYS A 72 36.69 6.06 -8.88
N GLU A 73 37.09 5.68 -10.09
CA GLU A 73 36.29 5.84 -11.30
C GLU A 73 35.05 4.94 -11.25
N GLU A 74 35.20 3.66 -10.91
CA GLU A 74 34.08 2.73 -10.83
C GLU A 74 33.17 3.02 -9.63
N LEU A 75 33.71 3.58 -8.54
CA LEU A 75 32.90 4.09 -7.42
C LEU A 75 32.06 5.29 -7.87
N ALA A 76 32.66 6.24 -8.60
CA ALA A 76 31.97 7.42 -9.10
C ALA A 76 30.87 7.04 -10.10
N GLU A 77 31.16 6.15 -11.04
CA GLU A 77 30.18 5.62 -11.99
C GLU A 77 29.01 4.93 -11.27
N ARG A 78 29.30 4.03 -10.32
CA ARG A 78 28.27 3.34 -9.53
C ARG A 78 27.44 4.29 -8.68
N ARG A 79 28.05 5.32 -8.10
CA ARG A 79 27.34 6.35 -7.34
C ARG A 79 26.36 7.10 -8.25
N LYS A 80 26.83 7.51 -9.43
CA LYS A 80 25.99 8.20 -10.42
C LYS A 80 24.78 7.34 -10.84
N VAL A 81 25.01 6.07 -11.19
CA VAL A 81 23.92 5.13 -11.54
C VAL A 81 22.94 4.97 -10.37
N HIS A 82 23.43 4.82 -9.15
CA HIS A 82 22.58 4.69 -7.97
C HIS A 82 21.73 5.94 -7.72
N GLU A 83 22.30 7.14 -7.85
CA GLU A 83 21.60 8.41 -7.69
C GLU A 83 20.51 8.58 -8.76
N GLU A 84 20.81 8.21 -10.02
CA GLU A 84 19.84 8.20 -11.12
C GLU A 84 18.69 7.22 -10.84
N GLU A 85 18.99 5.98 -10.43
CA GLU A 85 17.98 4.98 -10.07
C GLU A 85 17.10 5.43 -8.88
N MET A 86 17.69 6.08 -7.86
CA MET A 86 16.95 6.61 -6.71
C MET A 86 16.06 7.79 -7.10
N LYS A 87 16.49 8.60 -8.05
CA LYS A 87 15.67 9.68 -8.59
C LYS A 87 14.47 9.15 -9.37
N GLU A 88 14.65 8.09 -10.16
CA GLU A 88 13.55 7.42 -10.85
C GLU A 88 12.56 6.81 -9.87
N LEU A 89 13.05 6.05 -8.89
CA LEU A 89 12.22 5.36 -7.90
C LEU A 89 11.49 6.30 -6.93
N SER A 90 11.98 7.54 -6.76
CA SER A 90 11.30 8.54 -5.96
C SER A 90 10.16 9.27 -6.70
N ASN A 91 9.96 8.99 -8.00
CA ASN A 91 8.89 9.58 -8.78
C ASN A 91 7.54 8.89 -8.53
N LEU A 92 6.75 9.48 -7.65
CA LEU A 92 5.44 8.99 -7.21
C LEU A 92 4.29 9.14 -8.22
N ASN A 93 4.60 9.41 -9.51
CA ASN A 93 3.62 9.46 -10.58
C ASN A 93 3.95 8.53 -11.75
N GLN A 94 5.22 8.21 -12.01
CA GLN A 94 5.63 7.43 -13.19
C GLN A 94 5.93 5.96 -12.88
N GLU A 95 6.59 5.69 -11.76
CA GLU A 95 7.06 4.34 -11.40
C GLU A 95 6.61 3.99 -9.97
N VAL A 96 5.33 4.23 -9.68
CA VAL A 96 4.78 3.96 -8.35
C VAL A 96 4.84 2.45 -8.09
N PRO A 97 5.51 2.00 -7.03
CA PRO A 97 5.49 0.59 -6.65
C PRO A 97 4.08 0.19 -6.21
N ILE A 98 3.57 -0.93 -6.71
CA ILE A 98 2.23 -1.43 -6.41
C ILE A 98 2.30 -2.71 -5.59
N PHE A 99 1.72 -2.66 -4.39
CA PHE A 99 1.41 -3.82 -3.57
C PHE A 99 0.02 -4.33 -3.95
N VAL A 100 -0.07 -5.59 -4.37
CA VAL A 100 -1.34 -6.23 -4.72
C VAL A 100 -1.81 -7.08 -3.55
N CYS A 101 -2.91 -6.69 -2.89
CA CYS A 101 -3.43 -7.41 -1.72
C CYS A 101 -4.92 -7.17 -1.49
N THR A 102 -5.27 -6.08 -0.81
CA THR A 102 -6.64 -5.79 -0.35
C THR A 102 -7.03 -4.37 -0.68
N MET A 103 -8.32 -4.05 -0.51
CA MET A 103 -8.81 -2.68 -0.59
C MET A 103 -8.20 -1.84 0.51
N ALA A 104 -7.66 -0.69 0.11
CA ALA A 104 -7.20 0.36 1.01
C ALA A 104 -7.96 1.64 0.73
N PHE A 105 -8.12 2.47 1.75
CA PHE A 105 -8.87 3.71 1.67
C PHE A 105 -8.10 4.87 2.29
N PRO A 106 -8.31 6.11 1.81
CA PRO A 106 -7.75 7.29 2.43
C PRO A 106 -8.09 7.36 3.92
N THR A 107 -7.15 7.83 4.73
CA THR A 107 -7.23 7.98 6.20
C THR A 107 -7.32 6.69 7.02
N ILE A 108 -7.44 5.52 6.37
CA ILE A 108 -7.58 4.24 7.06
C ILE A 108 -6.21 3.59 7.27
N PRO A 109 -5.86 3.21 8.52
CA PRO A 109 -4.67 2.43 8.79
C PRO A 109 -4.71 1.06 8.11
N CYS A 110 -3.59 0.63 7.56
CA CYS A 110 -3.45 -0.67 6.90
C CYS A 110 -2.13 -1.33 7.34
N PRO A 111 -2.12 -2.05 8.48
CA PRO A 111 -0.93 -2.78 8.92
C PRO A 111 -0.71 -4.01 8.03
N LEU A 112 0.51 -4.18 7.53
CA LEU A 112 0.86 -5.24 6.58
C LEU A 112 1.97 -6.13 7.13
N HIS A 113 1.81 -7.44 6.97
CA HIS A 113 2.90 -8.39 7.19
C HIS A 113 3.53 -8.75 5.83
N VAL A 114 4.73 -8.25 5.59
CA VAL A 114 5.45 -8.41 4.33
C VAL A 114 6.49 -9.51 4.47
N PHE A 115 6.21 -10.65 3.83
CA PHE A 115 7.11 -11.82 3.84
C PHE A 115 7.66 -12.17 2.44
N GLU A 116 6.94 -11.83 1.37
CA GLU A 116 7.39 -12.10 0.00
C GLU A 116 8.68 -11.30 -0.36
N PRO A 117 9.72 -11.96 -0.90
CA PRO A 117 10.99 -11.31 -1.26
C PRO A 117 10.84 -10.05 -2.13
N ARG A 118 9.95 -10.07 -3.12
CA ARG A 118 9.71 -8.91 -4.01
C ARG A 118 9.20 -7.68 -3.27
N TYR A 119 8.29 -7.85 -2.30
CA TYR A 119 7.75 -6.75 -1.53
C TYR A 119 8.70 -6.30 -0.42
N ARG A 120 9.54 -7.20 0.11
CA ARG A 120 10.65 -6.83 1.01
C ARG A 120 11.64 -5.87 0.34
N LEU A 121 11.93 -6.09 -0.96
CA LEU A 121 12.72 -5.18 -1.77
C LEU A 121 11.98 -3.86 -2.04
N MET A 122 10.70 -3.93 -2.37
CA MET A 122 9.85 -2.76 -2.61
C MET A 122 9.84 -1.81 -1.41
N ILE A 123 9.50 -2.31 -0.21
CA ILE A 123 9.47 -1.51 1.02
C ILE A 123 10.84 -0.94 1.34
N ARG A 124 11.92 -1.73 1.15
CA ARG A 124 13.29 -1.23 1.31
C ARG A 124 13.54 0.01 0.45
N ARG A 125 13.21 -0.04 -0.84
CA ARG A 125 13.43 1.07 -1.78
C ARG A 125 12.56 2.28 -1.45
N SER A 126 11.31 2.09 -1.05
CA SER A 126 10.44 3.18 -0.60
C SER A 126 11.04 3.90 0.63
N MET A 127 11.69 3.17 1.54
CA MET A 127 12.36 3.76 2.70
C MET A 127 13.69 4.43 2.32
N GLU A 128 14.50 3.82 1.44
CA GLU A 128 15.81 4.36 1.00
C GLU A 128 15.67 5.63 0.15
N THR A 129 14.66 5.69 -0.73
CA THR A 129 14.34 6.89 -1.52
C THR A 129 13.75 8.02 -0.68
N GLY A 130 13.34 7.74 0.57
CA GLY A 130 12.69 8.70 1.44
C GLY A 130 11.22 8.99 1.11
N THR A 131 10.67 8.43 0.02
CA THR A 131 9.25 8.59 -0.34
C THR A 131 8.32 8.01 0.70
N LYS A 132 8.71 6.87 1.28
CA LYS A 132 7.91 6.10 2.25
C LYS A 132 6.49 5.82 1.74
N GLN A 133 6.32 5.69 0.44
CA GLN A 133 5.00 5.55 -0.19
C GLN A 133 4.99 4.43 -1.22
N PHE A 134 3.82 3.81 -1.38
CA PHE A 134 3.53 2.82 -2.42
C PHE A 134 2.02 2.72 -2.64
N GLY A 135 1.61 2.33 -3.85
CA GLY A 135 0.21 2.11 -4.17
C GLY A 135 -0.27 0.74 -3.70
N MET A 136 -1.51 0.67 -3.20
CA MET A 136 -2.20 -0.59 -2.91
C MET A 136 -3.37 -0.76 -3.87
N CYS A 137 -3.42 -1.93 -4.52
CA CYS A 137 -4.50 -2.32 -5.41
C CYS A 137 -4.99 -3.74 -5.06
N ILE A 138 -6.24 -4.04 -5.40
CA ILE A 138 -6.71 -5.44 -5.39
C ILE A 138 -6.22 -6.17 -6.64
N ALA A 139 -6.14 -7.49 -6.55
CA ALA A 139 -5.80 -8.35 -7.68
C ALA A 139 -6.86 -8.26 -8.79
N ASP A 140 -6.39 -8.33 -10.03
CA ASP A 140 -7.21 -8.47 -11.23
C ASP A 140 -6.65 -9.63 -12.05
N GLU A 141 -7.50 -10.59 -12.44
CA GLU A 141 -7.06 -11.83 -13.09
C GLU A 141 -6.44 -11.60 -14.48
N LEU A 142 -6.82 -10.52 -15.16
CA LEU A 142 -6.38 -10.25 -16.53
C LEU A 142 -5.19 -9.29 -16.56
N LYS A 143 -5.17 -8.31 -15.67
CA LYS A 143 -4.17 -7.23 -15.64
C LYS A 143 -3.11 -7.38 -14.55
N GLY A 144 -3.29 -8.34 -13.64
CA GLY A 144 -2.52 -8.50 -12.42
C GLY A 144 -3.09 -7.68 -11.26
N PHE A 145 -3.47 -6.42 -11.48
CA PHE A 145 -4.11 -5.57 -10.48
C PHE A 145 -5.13 -4.59 -11.08
N ALA A 146 -6.01 -4.08 -10.24
CA ALA A 146 -7.07 -3.16 -10.64
C ALA A 146 -6.55 -1.79 -11.11
N ASP A 147 -7.29 -1.13 -12.01
CA ASP A 147 -6.92 0.18 -12.55
C ASP A 147 -7.05 1.34 -11.53
N HIS A 148 -7.49 1.07 -10.30
CA HIS A 148 -7.67 2.08 -9.25
C HIS A 148 -7.20 1.53 -7.91
N GLY A 149 -6.62 2.40 -7.10
CA GLY A 149 -6.07 2.02 -5.81
C GLY A 149 -5.96 3.20 -4.86
N CYS A 150 -5.32 2.94 -3.72
CA CYS A 150 -5.01 3.95 -2.72
C CYS A 150 -3.50 3.99 -2.47
N MET A 151 -2.92 5.18 -2.52
CA MET A 151 -1.55 5.43 -2.10
C MET A 151 -1.49 5.29 -0.58
N LEU A 152 -0.54 4.51 -0.10
CA LEU A 152 -0.25 4.29 1.30
C LEU A 152 1.05 4.99 1.69
N GLU A 153 1.05 5.63 2.85
CA GLU A 153 2.24 6.19 3.49
C GLU A 153 2.68 5.26 4.63
N VAL A 154 3.97 4.91 4.64
CA VAL A 154 4.61 4.12 5.69
C VAL A 154 4.88 4.99 6.91
N ARG A 155 4.21 4.66 8.02
CA ARG A 155 4.38 5.31 9.33
C ARG A 155 5.52 4.69 10.12
N ASP A 156 5.56 3.37 10.18
CA ASP A 156 6.59 2.62 10.90
C ASP A 156 6.89 1.28 10.21
N VAL A 157 8.10 0.77 10.40
CA VAL A 157 8.52 -0.55 9.89
C VAL A 157 9.31 -1.29 10.95
N LYS A 158 8.83 -2.49 11.29
CA LYS A 158 9.51 -3.42 12.19
C LYS A 158 10.02 -4.59 11.39
N PHE A 159 11.34 -4.68 11.24
CA PHE A 159 12.00 -5.79 10.58
C PHE A 159 12.23 -6.95 11.53
N PHE A 160 12.03 -8.16 11.02
CA PHE A 160 12.34 -9.39 11.71
C PHE A 160 13.66 -9.98 11.22
N PRO A 161 14.31 -10.84 12.02
CA PRO A 161 15.61 -11.39 11.67
C PRO A 161 15.64 -12.33 10.46
N ASP A 162 14.50 -12.90 10.08
CA ASP A 162 14.30 -13.68 8.86
C ASP A 162 14.08 -12.78 7.61
N GLY A 163 14.09 -11.46 7.81
CA GLY A 163 13.91 -10.44 6.81
C GLY A 163 12.46 -10.12 6.47
N ARG A 164 11.48 -10.73 7.14
CA ARG A 164 10.08 -10.28 7.10
C ARG A 164 9.96 -8.91 7.75
N SER A 165 8.85 -8.22 7.51
CA SER A 165 8.56 -6.97 8.20
C SER A 165 7.08 -6.79 8.47
N VAL A 166 6.76 -6.19 9.62
CA VAL A 166 5.46 -5.55 9.83
C VAL A 166 5.62 -4.08 9.43
N VAL A 167 4.76 -3.63 8.53
CA VAL A 167 4.76 -2.27 7.98
C VAL A 167 3.44 -1.62 8.39
N ASP A 168 3.52 -0.59 9.22
CA ASP A 168 2.35 0.19 9.60
C ASP A 168 2.17 1.29 8.55
N THR A 169 1.02 1.30 7.88
CA THR A 169 0.72 2.28 6.84
C THR A 169 -0.62 2.97 7.06
N ILE A 170 -0.83 4.10 6.39
CA ILE A 170 -2.11 4.79 6.34
C ILE A 170 -2.40 5.22 4.89
N GLY A 171 -3.65 5.08 4.45
CA GLY A 171 -4.04 5.60 3.14
C GLY A 171 -4.03 7.12 3.10
N ILE A 172 -3.52 7.69 2.01
CA ILE A 172 -3.37 9.15 1.87
C ILE A 172 -4.11 9.73 0.68
N ALA A 173 -4.15 9.02 -0.45
CA ALA A 173 -4.77 9.51 -1.68
C ALA A 173 -5.26 8.37 -2.55
N ARG A 174 -6.28 8.63 -3.36
CA ARG A 174 -6.75 7.70 -4.39
C ARG A 174 -6.03 7.96 -5.70
N PHE A 175 -5.89 6.94 -6.51
CA PHE A 175 -5.32 7.09 -7.84
C PHE A 175 -5.97 6.17 -8.87
N LYS A 176 -5.80 6.55 -10.14
CA LYS A 176 -6.09 5.77 -11.32
C LYS A 176 -4.78 5.38 -12.01
N VAL A 177 -4.69 4.15 -12.47
CA VAL A 177 -3.57 3.62 -13.23
C VAL A 177 -3.71 4.06 -14.68
N LEU A 178 -2.66 4.71 -15.20
CA LEU A 178 -2.54 5.09 -16.61
C LEU A 178 -1.81 4.02 -17.43
N SER A 179 -0.80 3.39 -16.83
CA SER A 179 -0.09 2.25 -17.44
C SER A 179 0.44 1.31 -16.37
N HIS A 180 0.40 0.01 -16.67
CA HIS A 180 0.93 -1.05 -15.81
C HIS A 180 2.38 -1.32 -16.18
N GLY A 181 3.20 -1.65 -15.19
CA GLY A 181 4.60 -1.98 -15.33
C GLY A 181 5.04 -3.04 -14.33
N GLN A 182 6.31 -3.41 -14.41
CA GLN A 182 6.92 -4.36 -13.47
C GLN A 182 8.41 -4.04 -13.33
N ARG A 183 8.91 -4.11 -12.10
CA ARG A 183 10.33 -3.93 -11.78
C ARG A 183 10.73 -4.94 -10.72
N ASP A 184 11.79 -5.69 -11.00
CA ASP A 184 12.41 -6.64 -10.05
C ASP A 184 11.41 -7.58 -9.33
N GLY A 185 10.38 -8.00 -10.07
CA GLY A 185 9.37 -8.96 -9.62
C GLY A 185 8.14 -8.38 -8.92
N TYR A 186 8.08 -7.07 -8.64
CA TYR A 186 6.87 -6.41 -8.15
C TYR A 186 6.28 -5.47 -9.22
N HIS A 187 4.98 -5.20 -9.11
CA HIS A 187 4.26 -4.35 -10.07
C HIS A 187 4.62 -2.87 -9.88
N THR A 188 4.68 -2.13 -10.97
CA THR A 188 4.76 -0.67 -10.96
C THR A 188 3.62 -0.07 -11.76
N ALA A 189 3.33 1.21 -11.54
CA ALA A 189 2.32 1.91 -12.31
C ALA A 189 2.70 3.37 -12.53
N LYS A 190 2.34 3.86 -13.73
CA LYS A 190 2.13 5.29 -13.94
C LYS A 190 0.71 5.61 -13.48
N ILE A 191 0.56 6.65 -12.67
CA ILE A 191 -0.72 6.97 -12.03
C ILE A 191 -1.13 8.42 -12.24
N GLU A 192 -2.42 8.66 -12.05
CA GLU A 192 -3.04 9.97 -11.89
C GLU A 192 -3.80 9.99 -10.57
N TYR A 193 -3.56 11.00 -9.73
CA TYR A 193 -4.30 11.14 -8.47
C TYR A 193 -5.76 11.52 -8.73
N LEU A 194 -6.65 10.98 -7.91
CA LEU A 194 -8.09 11.23 -8.00
C LEU A 194 -8.52 12.16 -6.87
N GLU A 195 -9.11 13.29 -7.27
CA GLU A 195 -9.68 14.27 -6.37
C GLU A 195 -11.19 14.38 -6.59
N ASP A 196 -11.91 14.75 -5.53
CA ASP A 196 -13.33 15.03 -5.60
C ASP A 196 -13.59 16.38 -6.26
N LYS A 197 -14.57 16.37 -7.17
CA LYS A 197 -15.09 17.58 -7.79
C LYS A 197 -15.88 18.38 -6.76
N LYS A 198 -15.48 19.63 -6.59
CA LYS A 198 -16.19 20.58 -5.73
C LYS A 198 -17.45 21.10 -6.42
N VAL A 199 -18.50 21.31 -5.64
CA VAL A 199 -19.76 21.92 -6.06
C VAL A 199 -20.02 23.19 -5.24
N GLU A 200 -20.78 24.11 -5.84
CA GLU A 200 -21.09 25.43 -5.28
C GLU A 200 -22.60 25.75 -5.37
N GLY A 201 -23.04 26.83 -4.74
CA GLY A 201 -24.41 27.33 -4.85
C GLY A 201 -25.49 26.38 -4.31
N GLU A 202 -26.53 26.15 -5.11
CA GLU A 202 -27.66 25.29 -4.73
C GLU A 202 -27.23 23.82 -4.57
N GLU A 203 -26.36 23.33 -5.47
CA GLU A 203 -25.84 21.96 -5.41
C GLU A 203 -25.06 21.70 -4.11
N LEU A 204 -24.30 22.69 -3.63
CA LEU A 204 -23.62 22.61 -2.35
C LEU A 204 -24.63 22.50 -1.19
N THR A 205 -25.69 23.29 -1.23
CA THR A 205 -26.73 23.24 -0.19
C THR A 205 -27.42 21.88 -0.13
N GLU A 206 -27.72 21.28 -1.29
CA GLU A 206 -28.23 19.91 -1.37
C GLU A 206 -27.23 18.87 -0.88
N LEU A 207 -25.96 19.02 -1.26
CA LEU A 207 -24.88 18.13 -0.87
C LEU A 207 -24.71 18.11 0.65
N LEU A 208 -24.73 19.27 1.31
CA LEU A 208 -24.60 19.37 2.77
C LEU A 208 -25.77 18.71 3.49
N LYS A 209 -27.01 18.93 3.02
CA LYS A 209 -28.20 18.24 3.57
C LYS A 209 -28.09 16.73 3.42
N LEU A 210 -27.64 16.25 2.26
CA LEU A 210 -27.42 14.83 2.01
C LEU A 210 -26.30 14.28 2.91
N HIS A 211 -25.17 14.99 3.01
CA HIS A 211 -24.03 14.63 3.85
C HIS A 211 -24.46 14.44 5.31
N ASP A 212 -25.17 15.41 5.88
CA ASP A 212 -25.67 15.32 7.25
C ASP A 212 -26.63 14.14 7.43
N SER A 213 -27.60 13.99 6.52
CA SER A 213 -28.57 12.89 6.58
C SER A 213 -27.91 11.51 6.50
N VAL A 214 -26.89 11.33 5.66
CA VAL A 214 -26.20 10.04 5.51
C VAL A 214 -25.27 9.79 6.70
N TYR A 215 -24.62 10.82 7.22
CA TYR A 215 -23.83 10.69 8.45
C TYR A 215 -24.70 10.28 9.64
N ASP A 216 -25.86 10.91 9.83
CA ASP A 216 -26.77 10.58 10.94
C ASP A 216 -27.29 9.14 10.82
N GLN A 217 -27.53 8.66 9.59
CA GLN A 217 -27.83 7.25 9.32
C GLN A 217 -26.66 6.32 9.68
N ALA A 218 -25.43 6.70 9.31
CA ALA A 218 -24.24 5.93 9.63
C ALA A 218 -24.02 5.85 11.15
N LEU A 219 -24.18 6.98 11.85
CA LEU A 219 -24.10 7.04 13.30
C LEU A 219 -25.19 6.20 13.96
N GLY A 220 -26.44 6.31 13.51
CA GLY A 220 -27.55 5.49 14.01
C GLY A 220 -27.34 3.99 13.77
N TRP A 221 -26.78 3.60 12.63
CA TRP A 221 -26.38 2.22 12.37
C TRP A 221 -25.27 1.79 13.34
N PHE A 222 -24.22 2.58 13.50
CA PHE A 222 -23.07 2.27 14.36
C PHE A 222 -23.47 2.15 15.84
N THR A 223 -24.35 3.03 16.33
CA THR A 223 -24.85 2.98 17.71
C THR A 223 -25.83 1.82 17.94
N SER A 224 -26.50 1.33 16.89
CA SER A 224 -27.36 0.15 16.96
C SER A 224 -26.60 -1.19 16.91
N LEU A 225 -25.27 -1.17 16.70
CA LEU A 225 -24.46 -2.39 16.74
C LEU A 225 -24.41 -2.94 18.18
N LYS A 226 -24.38 -4.27 18.32
CA LYS A 226 -24.08 -4.91 19.61
C LYS A 226 -22.69 -4.49 20.09
N ASP A 227 -22.51 -4.38 21.41
CA ASP A 227 -21.27 -3.89 22.00
C ASP A 227 -20.04 -4.70 21.58
N ASP A 228 -20.14 -6.03 21.49
CA ASP A 228 -19.03 -6.88 21.03
C ASP A 228 -18.54 -6.51 19.63
N MET A 229 -19.47 -6.34 18.68
CA MET A 229 -19.13 -5.94 17.32
C MET A 229 -18.55 -4.52 17.28
N LYS A 230 -19.16 -3.61 18.05
CA LYS A 230 -18.72 -2.22 18.13
C LYS A 230 -17.30 -2.12 18.69
N ASN A 231 -16.99 -2.85 19.75
CA ASN A 231 -15.67 -2.91 20.37
C ASN A 231 -14.62 -3.49 19.43
N GLN A 232 -14.95 -4.54 18.66
CA GLN A 232 -14.05 -5.08 17.64
C GLN A 232 -13.73 -4.05 16.55
N ILE A 233 -14.75 -3.33 16.06
CA ILE A 233 -14.57 -2.28 15.07
C ILE A 233 -13.68 -1.16 15.62
N ILE A 234 -13.96 -0.67 16.82
CA ILE A 234 -13.18 0.39 17.47
C ILE A 234 -11.73 -0.04 17.67
N SER A 235 -11.51 -1.30 18.08
CA SER A 235 -10.16 -1.82 18.30
C SER A 235 -9.33 -1.89 17.02
N HIS A 236 -9.96 -2.04 15.85
CA HIS A 236 -9.24 -2.23 14.58
C HIS A 236 -9.18 -0.94 13.74
N PHE A 237 -10.29 -0.22 13.62
CA PHE A 237 -10.44 0.95 12.75
C PHE A 237 -10.53 2.27 13.53
N GLY A 238 -10.56 2.22 14.86
CA GLY A 238 -10.83 3.39 15.70
C GLY A 238 -12.32 3.76 15.75
N GLN A 239 -12.61 4.88 16.40
CA GLN A 239 -13.96 5.43 16.49
C GLN A 239 -14.43 5.93 15.12
N LEU A 240 -15.75 5.98 14.91
CA LEU A 240 -16.35 6.67 13.77
C LEU A 240 -15.87 8.13 13.76
N PRO A 241 -15.19 8.61 12.70
CA PRO A 241 -14.73 9.99 12.63
C PRO A 241 -15.89 10.96 12.70
N VAL A 242 -15.68 12.11 13.34
CA VAL A 242 -16.67 13.20 13.39
C VAL A 242 -16.90 13.79 12.01
N LYS A 243 -18.04 14.46 11.82
CA LYS A 243 -18.30 15.24 10.61
C LYS A 243 -17.25 16.33 10.43
N ASP A 244 -16.70 16.42 9.23
CA ASP A 244 -15.88 17.55 8.82
C ASP A 244 -16.73 18.81 8.72
N SER A 245 -16.21 19.96 9.18
CA SER A 245 -16.87 21.25 9.04
C SER A 245 -17.03 21.66 7.56
N ASP A 246 -16.06 21.28 6.73
CA ASP A 246 -16.12 21.39 5.27
C ASP A 246 -15.93 19.99 4.64
N PRO A 247 -17.02 19.33 4.21
CA PRO A 247 -16.94 18.02 3.57
C PRO A 247 -16.13 18.00 2.25
N GLN A 248 -15.88 19.16 1.64
CA GLN A 248 -15.13 19.31 0.40
C GLN A 248 -13.68 19.79 0.63
N GLY A 249 -13.26 19.94 1.90
CA GLY A 249 -11.94 20.45 2.25
C GLY A 249 -10.81 19.48 1.90
N ASN A 250 -11.03 18.18 2.09
CA ASN A 250 -10.08 17.13 1.69
C ASN A 250 -10.31 16.74 0.22
N PRO A 251 -9.26 16.61 -0.61
CA PRO A 251 -9.40 16.19 -2.01
C PRO A 251 -9.96 14.76 -2.16
N ASN A 252 -9.87 13.92 -1.13
CA ASN A 252 -10.49 12.60 -1.09
C ASN A 252 -11.86 12.61 -0.39
N GLY A 253 -12.37 13.77 0.03
CA GLY A 253 -13.62 13.89 0.77
C GLY A 253 -13.54 13.38 2.22
N PRO A 254 -14.70 13.26 2.89
CA PRO A 254 -14.77 13.07 4.34
C PRO A 254 -14.20 11.73 4.83
N ALA A 255 -13.41 11.75 5.91
CA ALA A 255 -12.76 10.55 6.45
C ALA A 255 -13.78 9.47 6.89
N TRP A 256 -14.92 9.89 7.44
CA TRP A 256 -15.96 8.96 7.90
C TRP A 256 -16.57 8.12 6.76
N CYS A 257 -16.58 8.64 5.52
CA CYS A 257 -17.04 7.88 4.36
C CYS A 257 -16.14 6.67 4.11
N TRP A 258 -14.82 6.88 4.16
CA TRP A 258 -13.81 5.84 3.97
C TRP A 258 -13.80 4.84 5.11
N TRP A 259 -13.93 5.33 6.35
CA TRP A 259 -14.08 4.49 7.53
C TRP A 259 -15.28 3.55 7.40
N LEU A 260 -16.42 4.10 6.97
CA LEU A 260 -17.64 3.31 6.81
C LEU A 260 -17.49 2.24 5.72
N LEU A 261 -16.84 2.56 4.59
CA LEU A 261 -16.56 1.57 3.54
C LEU A 261 -15.61 0.46 3.97
N ALA A 262 -14.66 0.76 4.87
CA ALA A 262 -13.74 -0.22 5.44
C ALA A 262 -14.43 -1.17 6.43
N VAL A 263 -15.44 -0.69 7.16
CA VAL A 263 -16.14 -1.45 8.21
C VAL A 263 -17.34 -2.22 7.67
N LEU A 264 -18.02 -1.72 6.64
CA LEU A 264 -19.20 -2.36 6.08
C LEU A 264 -18.84 -3.68 5.36
N PRO A 265 -19.68 -4.73 5.49
CA PRO A 265 -19.44 -6.03 4.84
C PRO A 265 -19.77 -5.94 3.34
N LEU A 266 -18.88 -5.32 2.57
CA LEU A 266 -19.00 -5.12 1.14
C LEU A 266 -17.99 -5.99 0.39
N GLU A 267 -18.41 -6.49 -0.78
CA GLU A 267 -17.48 -7.13 -1.71
C GLU A 267 -16.47 -6.12 -2.29
N ASN A 268 -15.24 -6.57 -2.54
CA ASN A 268 -14.16 -5.73 -3.08
C ASN A 268 -14.58 -4.98 -4.35
N LYS A 269 -15.39 -5.58 -5.23
CA LYS A 269 -15.89 -4.94 -6.46
C LYS A 269 -16.78 -3.73 -6.15
N ALA A 270 -17.65 -3.82 -5.14
CA ALA A 270 -18.50 -2.72 -4.71
C ALA A 270 -17.66 -1.61 -4.05
N GLN A 271 -16.74 -1.99 -3.17
CA GLN A 271 -15.80 -1.05 -2.55
C GLN A 271 -14.96 -0.29 -3.59
N LEU A 272 -14.41 -1.00 -4.58
CA LEU A 272 -13.64 -0.41 -5.68
C LEU A 272 -14.50 0.57 -6.48
N THR A 273 -15.73 0.19 -6.82
CA THR A 273 -16.67 1.06 -7.54
C THR A 273 -16.87 2.38 -6.79
N ILE A 274 -17.08 2.33 -5.47
CA ILE A 274 -17.26 3.54 -4.65
C ILE A 274 -15.96 4.33 -4.53
N LEU A 275 -14.81 3.66 -4.42
CA LEU A 275 -13.49 4.31 -4.38
C LEU A 275 -13.25 5.18 -5.63
N THR A 276 -13.70 4.72 -6.81
CA THR A 276 -13.52 5.44 -8.08
C THR A 276 -14.37 6.70 -8.25
N MET A 277 -15.38 6.91 -7.40
CA MET A 277 -16.30 8.05 -7.54
C MET A 277 -15.61 9.36 -7.18
N ASN A 278 -15.64 10.33 -8.10
CA ASN A 278 -15.09 11.69 -7.90
C ASN A 278 -16.17 12.73 -7.56
N ALA A 279 -17.44 12.35 -7.47
CA ALA A 279 -18.51 13.20 -6.97
C ALA A 279 -18.91 12.74 -5.57
N LEU A 280 -18.76 13.62 -4.56
CA LEU A 280 -19.13 13.29 -3.19
C LEU A 280 -20.63 12.95 -3.08
N LYS A 281 -21.49 13.63 -3.85
CA LYS A 281 -22.94 13.35 -3.91
C LYS A 281 -23.22 11.89 -4.28
N ASP A 282 -22.60 11.39 -5.35
CA ASP A 282 -22.80 10.02 -5.83
C ASP A 282 -22.28 8.99 -4.81
N ARG A 283 -21.12 9.29 -4.21
CA ARG A 283 -20.53 8.46 -3.17
C ARG A 283 -21.45 8.37 -1.94
N LEU A 284 -22.02 9.48 -1.49
CA LEU A 284 -22.98 9.51 -0.38
C LEU A 284 -24.25 8.73 -0.72
N ILE A 285 -24.76 8.83 -1.95
CA ILE A 285 -25.92 8.04 -2.39
C ILE A 285 -25.60 6.54 -2.36
N ALA A 286 -24.43 6.13 -2.85
CA ALA A 286 -23.99 4.74 -2.83
C ALA A 286 -23.88 4.21 -1.39
N ILE A 287 -23.21 4.96 -0.50
CA ILE A 287 -23.10 4.65 0.93
C ILE A 287 -24.48 4.51 1.57
N ARG A 288 -25.39 5.45 1.31
CA ARG A 288 -26.76 5.41 1.83
C ARG A 288 -27.50 4.13 1.41
N ARG A 289 -27.38 3.72 0.15
CA ARG A 289 -27.99 2.47 -0.35
C ARG A 289 -27.44 1.26 0.38
N VAL A 290 -26.13 1.21 0.63
CA VAL A 290 -25.52 0.14 1.41
C VAL A 290 -26.03 0.13 2.85
N LEU A 291 -26.09 1.29 3.52
CA LEU A 291 -26.61 1.39 4.89
C LEU A 291 -28.06 0.88 5.00
N ILE A 292 -28.93 1.26 4.05
CA ILE A 292 -30.32 0.79 4.01
C ILE A 292 -30.37 -0.74 3.84
N PHE A 293 -29.49 -1.30 3.02
CA PHE A 293 -29.44 -2.74 2.79
C PHE A 293 -28.98 -3.52 4.03
N VAL A 294 -27.90 -3.04 4.68
CA VAL A 294 -27.32 -3.70 5.86
C VAL A 294 -28.25 -3.58 7.08
N THR A 295 -28.95 -2.45 7.24
CA THR A 295 -29.92 -2.27 8.33
C THR A 295 -31.17 -3.13 8.17
N ARG A 296 -31.66 -3.34 6.93
CA ARG A 296 -32.82 -4.21 6.65
C ARG A 296 -32.55 -5.70 6.84
N LYS A 297 -31.30 -6.14 6.61
CA LYS A 297 -30.92 -7.56 6.72
C LYS A 297 -30.72 -8.07 8.15
N ARG A 298 -30.84 -7.22 9.17
CA ARG A 298 -30.79 -7.67 10.56
C ARG A 298 -32.12 -8.35 10.93
N PRO A 299 -32.12 -9.65 11.30
CA PRO A 299 -33.26 -10.22 11.98
C PRO A 299 -33.42 -9.50 13.34
N ARG A 300 -34.67 -9.24 13.71
CA ARG A 300 -35.03 -8.71 15.04
C ARG A 300 -34.55 -9.65 16.14
#